data_AF-A0A482D358-F1
#
_entry.id   AF-A0A482D358-F1
#
_cell.length_a   1.000
_cell.length_b   1.000
_cell.length_c   1.000
_cell.angle_alpha   90.00
_cell.angle_beta   90.00
_cell.angle_gamma   90.00
#
_symmetry.space_group_name_H-M   'P 1'
#
loop_
_entity.id
_entity.type
_entity.pdbx_description
1 polymer ?
#
loop_
_entity_poly.entity_id
_entity_poly.type
_entity_poly.pdbx_seq_one_letter_code
_entity_poly.pdbx_strand_id
1 'polypeptide(L)'
;MFNKILVDADSCNFPVIKFLQNFVLLRGENLILVANLYLNLDMTKSTIVKVVVNVDSFILEFVDRNSMVVTRAILLVQELLDLHIRVMIDESQIFDINTINYLYFRSKLTISLGIKVHNCFSE
;
A
#
# COMPACT_ATOMS: atom_id res chain seq x y z
N MET A 1 -10.91 -4.07 -10.22
CA MET A 1 -11.17 -4.43 -8.81
C MET A 1 -9.92 -5.12 -8.30
N PHE A 2 -9.44 -4.77 -7.11
CA PHE A 2 -8.26 -5.43 -6.54
C PHE A 2 -8.67 -6.76 -5.92
N ASN A 3 -7.85 -7.80 -6.07
CA ASN A 3 -8.05 -9.10 -5.40
C ASN A 3 -7.23 -9.20 -4.10
N LYS A 4 -6.14 -8.45 -3.99
CA LYS A 4 -5.24 -8.39 -2.83
C LYS A 4 -4.47 -7.06 -2.80
N ILE A 5 -4.23 -6.56 -1.59
CA ILE A 5 -3.27 -5.48 -1.33
C ILE A 5 -2.11 -6.10 -0.56
N LEU A 6 -0.90 -6.06 -1.12
CA LEU A 6 0.33 -6.41 -0.41
C LEU A 6 0.92 -5.16 0.25
N VAL A 7 1.45 -5.31 1.45
CA VAL A 7 2.19 -4.26 2.16
C VAL A 7 3.49 -4.86 2.65
N ASP A 8 4.60 -4.25 2.26
CA ASP A 8 5.87 -4.37 2.99
C ASP A 8 5.68 -3.64 4.33
N ALA A 9 5.43 -4.44 5.37
CA ALA A 9 5.05 -3.94 6.68
C ALA A 9 6.25 -3.62 7.59
N ASP A 10 7.47 -3.96 7.15
CA ASP A 10 8.71 -3.54 7.83
C ASP A 10 9.04 -2.09 7.51
N SER A 11 8.80 -1.64 6.26
CA SER A 11 9.05 -0.26 5.85
C SER A 11 7.85 0.69 5.99
N CYS A 12 6.61 0.17 5.98
CA CYS A 12 5.38 0.98 5.95
C CYS A 12 4.97 1.56 7.32
N ASN A 13 4.37 2.76 7.30
CA ASN A 13 3.87 3.45 8.49
C ASN A 13 2.68 2.73 9.13
N PHE A 14 2.69 2.60 10.46
CA PHE A 14 1.62 1.96 11.23
C PHE A 14 0.23 2.62 11.04
N PRO A 15 0.08 3.96 11.02
CA PRO A 15 -1.11 4.65 10.53
C PRO A 15 -1.63 4.21 9.15
N VAL A 16 -0.73 3.95 8.18
CA VAL A 16 -1.12 3.51 6.83
C VAL A 16 -1.58 2.06 6.85
N ILE A 17 -0.89 1.18 7.59
CA ILE A 17 -1.33 -0.19 7.85
C ILE A 17 -2.75 -0.18 8.47
N LYS A 18 -2.97 0.59 9.54
CA LYS A 18 -4.30 0.73 10.17
C LYS A 18 -5.37 1.30 9.24
N PHE A 19 -5.01 2.24 8.36
CA PHE A 19 -5.94 2.72 7.34
C PHE A 19 -6.33 1.58 6.38
N LEU A 20 -5.34 0.85 5.86
CA LEU A 20 -5.55 -0.24 4.90
C LEU A 20 -6.36 -1.39 5.51
N GLN A 21 -6.12 -1.75 6.76
CA GLN A 21 -6.91 -2.75 7.50
C GLN A 21 -8.40 -2.41 7.52
N ASN A 22 -8.74 -1.13 7.74
CA ASN A 22 -10.13 -0.65 7.71
C ASN A 22 -10.68 -0.57 6.27
N PHE A 23 -9.85 -0.16 5.31
CA PHE A 23 -10.23 -0.06 3.90
C PHE A 23 -10.64 -1.41 3.30
N VAL A 24 -9.85 -2.47 3.52
CA VAL A 24 -10.16 -3.81 2.97
C VAL A 24 -11.35 -4.46 3.68
N LEU A 25 -11.50 -4.23 4.99
CA LEU A 25 -12.57 -4.78 5.82
C LEU A 25 -13.96 -4.32 5.32
N LEU A 26 -14.07 -3.07 4.88
CA LEU A 26 -15.30 -2.50 4.30
C LEU A 26 -15.58 -2.98 2.87
N ARG A 27 -14.63 -3.64 2.20
CA ARG A 27 -14.70 -4.04 0.79
C ARG A 27 -14.72 -5.55 0.57
N GLY A 28 -14.41 -6.35 1.59
CA GLY A 28 -14.23 -7.79 1.45
C GLY A 28 -12.96 -8.17 0.67
N GLU A 29 -12.01 -7.24 0.54
CA GLU A 29 -10.70 -7.49 -0.08
C GLU A 29 -9.73 -8.08 0.97
N ASN A 30 -8.61 -8.66 0.52
CA ASN A 30 -7.57 -9.19 1.40
C ASN A 30 -6.39 -8.21 1.50
N LEU A 31 -6.01 -7.83 2.71
CA LEU A 31 -4.75 -7.17 3.01
C LEU A 31 -3.72 -8.21 3.44
N ILE A 32 -2.56 -8.22 2.79
CA ILE A 32 -1.46 -9.14 3.07
C ILE A 32 -0.28 -8.30 3.55
N LEU A 33 -0.04 -8.32 4.85
CA LEU A 33 1.12 -7.71 5.47
C LEU A 33 2.28 -8.70 5.39
N VAL A 34 3.34 -8.32 4.69
CA VAL A 34 4.57 -9.11 4.52
C VAL A 34 5.65 -8.46 5.38
N ALA A 35 6.30 -9.23 6.24
CA ALA A 35 7.27 -8.73 7.21
C ALA A 35 8.41 -9.74 7.43
N ASN A 36 9.58 -9.27 7.82
CA ASN A 36 10.70 -10.11 8.23
C ASN A 36 10.58 -10.62 9.67
N LEU A 37 9.74 -9.96 10.48
CA LEU A 37 9.53 -10.24 11.90
C LEU A 37 8.04 -10.32 12.24
N TYR A 38 7.74 -10.85 13.42
CA TYR A 38 6.38 -10.87 13.95
C TYR A 38 5.89 -9.46 14.27
N LEU A 39 4.88 -9.01 13.55
CA LEU A 39 4.21 -7.73 13.80
C LEU A 39 3.28 -7.85 15.03
N ASN A 40 3.49 -7.00 16.02
CA ASN A 40 2.56 -6.85 17.14
C ASN A 40 1.40 -5.92 16.74
N LEU A 41 0.46 -6.46 15.97
CA LEU A 41 -0.68 -5.76 15.37
C LEU A 41 -2.00 -6.42 15.74
N ASP A 42 -3.02 -5.61 16.07
CA ASP A 42 -4.40 -6.07 16.14
C ASP A 42 -4.85 -6.49 14.73
N MET A 43 -5.26 -7.75 14.58
CA MET A 43 -5.58 -8.34 13.29
C MET A 43 -7.08 -8.28 13.00
N THR A 44 -7.46 -7.71 11.84
CA THR A 44 -8.85 -7.80 11.33
C THR A 44 -9.03 -9.08 10.51
N LYS A 45 -10.28 -9.55 10.35
CA LYS A 45 -10.59 -10.76 9.56
C LYS A 45 -10.12 -10.71 8.10
N SER A 46 -9.93 -9.51 7.55
CA SER A 46 -9.45 -9.26 6.18
C SER A 46 -7.93 -9.03 6.11
N THR A 47 -7.21 -9.18 7.23
CA THR A 47 -5.74 -9.03 7.29
C THR A 47 -5.08 -10.39 7.44
N ILE A 48 -4.10 -10.68 6.60
CA ILE A 48 -3.23 -11.85 6.67
C ILE A 48 -1.80 -11.34 6.90
N VAL A 49 -1.10 -11.87 7.89
CA VAL A 49 0.34 -11.61 8.08
C VAL A 49 1.15 -12.77 7.51
N LYS A 50 2.22 -12.46 6.79
CA LYS A 50 3.22 -13.37 6.25
C LYS A 50 4.59 -12.96 6.77
N VAL A 51 5.11 -13.72 7.74
CA VAL A 51 6.49 -13.58 8.20
C VAL A 51 7.38 -14.40 7.28
N VAL A 52 8.36 -13.76 6.64
CA VAL A 52 9.20 -14.33 5.57
C VAL A 52 10.65 -13.87 5.71
N VAL A 53 11.63 -14.64 5.22
CA VAL A 53 13.06 -14.26 5.34
C VAL A 53 13.42 -13.08 4.43
N ASN A 54 12.77 -12.96 3.28
CA ASN A 54 12.96 -11.86 2.33
C ASN A 54 11.58 -11.34 1.90
N VAL A 55 11.27 -10.09 2.28
CA VAL A 55 9.99 -9.43 2.00
C VAL A 55 9.84 -9.12 0.51
N ASP A 56 10.86 -8.49 -0.08
CA ASP A 56 10.85 -8.04 -1.48
C ASP A 56 10.65 -9.22 -2.44
N SER A 57 11.43 -10.30 -2.28
CA SER A 57 11.27 -11.51 -3.10
C SER A 57 9.91 -12.16 -2.93
N PHE A 58 9.36 -12.22 -1.71
CA PHE A 58 8.02 -12.77 -1.49
C PHE A 58 6.92 -11.92 -2.13
N ILE A 59 7.06 -10.59 -2.10
CA ILE A 59 6.14 -9.67 -2.78
C ILE A 59 6.21 -9.91 -4.28
N LEU A 60 7.41 -9.94 -4.88
CA LEU A 60 7.62 -10.16 -6.32
C LEU A 60 7.08 -11.51 -6.81
N GLU A 61 7.22 -12.58 -6.01
CA GLU A 61 6.67 -13.91 -6.34
C GLU A 61 5.13 -13.96 -6.25
N PHE A 62 4.51 -13.18 -5.37
CA PHE A 62 3.07 -13.29 -5.07
C PHE A 62 2.21 -12.23 -5.77
N VAL A 63 2.81 -11.17 -6.30
CA VAL A 63 2.11 -10.02 -6.88
C VAL A 63 1.64 -10.30 -8.32
N ASP A 64 0.53 -9.69 -8.73
CA ASP A 64 0.02 -9.76 -10.10
C ASP A 64 -0.63 -8.42 -10.53
N ARG A 65 -1.05 -8.30 -11.80
CA ARG A 65 -1.68 -7.08 -12.36
C ARG A 65 -2.96 -6.59 -11.66
N ASN A 66 -3.61 -7.46 -10.87
CA ASN A 66 -4.79 -7.14 -10.07
C ASN A 66 -4.44 -6.85 -8.60
N SER A 67 -3.18 -7.03 -8.20
CA SER A 67 -2.66 -6.60 -6.91
C SER A 67 -2.45 -5.08 -6.85
N MET A 68 -2.37 -4.58 -5.62
CA MET A 68 -1.72 -3.32 -5.27
C MET A 68 -0.59 -3.61 -4.29
N VAL A 69 0.57 -3.00 -4.45
CA VAL A 69 1.68 -3.08 -3.47
C VAL A 69 1.84 -1.75 -2.75
N VAL A 70 2.13 -1.79 -1.45
CA VAL A 70 2.51 -0.63 -0.63
C VAL A 70 3.88 -0.89 -0.03
N THR A 71 4.86 -0.02 -0.29
CA THR A 71 6.25 -0.16 0.18
C THR A 71 6.94 1.21 0.20
N ARG A 72 8.10 1.32 0.84
CA ARG A 72 9.05 2.44 0.65
C ARG A 72 10.30 2.06 -0.16
N ALA A 73 10.50 0.78 -0.48
CA ALA A 73 11.71 0.32 -1.15
C ALA A 73 11.74 0.76 -2.63
N ILE A 74 12.43 1.87 -2.93
CA ILE A 74 12.48 2.46 -4.29
C ILE A 74 12.93 1.45 -5.36
N LEU A 75 13.86 0.55 -5.05
CA LEU A 75 14.29 -0.51 -5.98
C LEU A 75 13.15 -1.49 -6.30
N LEU A 76 12.45 -1.97 -5.27
CA LEU A 76 11.25 -2.81 -5.43
C LEU A 76 10.14 -2.07 -6.20
N VAL A 77 9.97 -0.76 -5.98
CA VAL A 77 9.03 0.07 -6.77
C VAL A 77 9.39 0.06 -8.25
N GLN A 78 10.67 0.19 -8.61
CA GLN A 78 11.12 0.16 -10.00
C GLN A 78 10.81 -1.20 -10.65
N GLU A 79 11.17 -2.30 -10.00
CA GLU A 79 10.88 -3.66 -10.49
C GLU A 79 9.37 -3.92 -10.66
N LEU A 80 8.54 -3.43 -9.73
CA LEU A 80 7.08 -3.55 -9.81
C LEU A 80 6.46 -2.68 -10.91
N LEU A 81 7.05 -1.53 -11.22
CA LEU A 81 6.64 -0.68 -12.34
C LEU A 81 7.00 -1.33 -13.69
N ASP A 82 8.17 -1.96 -13.80
CA ASP A 82 8.57 -2.75 -14.98
C ASP A 82 7.62 -3.95 -15.19
N LEU A 83 7.14 -4.56 -14.10
CA LEU A 83 6.09 -5.59 -14.13
C LEU A 83 4.67 -5.04 -14.39
N HIS A 84 4.52 -3.72 -14.60
CA HIS A 84 3.25 -3.02 -14.84
C HIS A 84 2.21 -3.19 -13.72
N ILE A 85 2.67 -3.19 -12.47
CA ILE A 85 1.85 -3.41 -11.27
C ILE A 85 1.53 -2.07 -10.60
N ARG A 86 0.37 -2.01 -9.93
CA ARG A 86 -0.03 -0.82 -9.16
C ARG A 86 0.73 -0.76 -7.84
N VAL A 87 1.52 0.28 -7.66
CA VAL A 87 2.32 0.52 -6.46
C VAL A 87 1.90 1.84 -5.80
N MET A 88 1.91 1.87 -4.48
CA MET A 88 1.83 3.07 -3.65
C MET A 88 3.10 3.17 -2.82
N ILE A 89 3.78 4.30 -2.94
CA ILE A 89 4.94 4.60 -2.12
C ILE A 89 4.45 5.24 -0.82
N ASP A 90 4.86 4.72 0.33
CA ASP A 90 4.60 5.31 1.66
C ASP A 90 5.68 6.34 2.05
N GLU A 91 6.14 7.12 1.07
CA GLU A 91 7.00 8.28 1.27
C GLU A 91 6.21 9.55 0.97
N SER A 92 6.46 10.62 1.73
CA SER A 92 5.56 11.77 1.85
C SER A 92 5.45 12.68 0.61
N GLN A 93 5.85 12.23 -0.59
CA GLN A 93 5.65 12.78 -1.95
C GLN A 93 6.41 11.87 -2.97
N ILE A 94 6.03 11.69 -4.25
CA ILE A 94 4.88 12.20 -5.04
C ILE A 94 4.46 11.14 -6.10
N PHE A 95 3.46 11.42 -6.96
CA PHE A 95 2.90 10.48 -7.96
C PHE A 95 2.89 11.11 -9.38
N ASP A 96 2.94 10.30 -10.44
CA ASP A 96 2.52 10.70 -11.81
C ASP A 96 1.10 10.18 -12.11
N ILE A 97 0.31 11.05 -12.75
CA ILE A 97 -1.10 10.87 -13.11
C ILE A 97 -1.31 9.98 -14.34
N ASN A 98 -0.31 9.81 -15.21
CA ASN A 98 -0.38 8.87 -16.34
C ASN A 98 -0.22 7.40 -15.91
N THR A 99 0.28 7.16 -14.68
CA THR A 99 0.83 5.86 -14.27
C THR A 99 0.01 5.17 -13.16
N ILE A 100 -0.85 5.89 -12.43
CA ILE A 100 -1.55 5.35 -11.24
C ILE A 100 -3.07 5.51 -11.36
N ASN A 101 -3.65 4.71 -12.25
CA ASN A 101 -5.09 4.64 -12.45
C ASN A 101 -5.74 3.61 -11.51
N TYR A 102 -5.76 3.88 -10.19
CA TYR A 102 -6.78 3.46 -9.19
C TYR A 102 -6.44 3.85 -7.73
N LEU A 103 -6.38 5.15 -7.38
CA LEU A 103 -6.36 5.54 -5.95
C LEU A 103 -7.36 6.66 -5.60
N TYR A 104 -8.61 6.23 -5.44
CA TYR A 104 -9.74 6.96 -4.86
C TYR A 104 -9.56 7.17 -3.33
N PHE A 105 -8.39 7.63 -2.89
CA PHE A 105 -8.08 7.96 -1.48
C PHE A 105 -8.26 9.47 -1.19
N ARG A 106 -8.18 10.32 -2.22
CA ARG A 106 -7.96 11.77 -2.06
C ARG A 106 -9.16 12.60 -1.56
N SER A 107 -10.37 12.04 -1.50
CA SER A 107 -11.60 12.82 -1.19
C SER A 107 -12.16 12.69 0.24
N LYS A 108 -11.80 11.66 1.01
CA LYS A 108 -12.27 11.50 2.41
C LYS A 108 -11.18 11.67 3.49
N LEU A 109 -9.91 11.44 3.14
CA LEU A 109 -8.80 11.48 4.09
C LEU A 109 -8.44 12.91 4.55
N THR A 110 -8.58 13.87 3.64
CA THR A 110 -8.28 15.31 3.84
C THR A 110 -9.17 15.95 4.92
N ILE A 111 -10.39 15.45 5.10
CA ILE A 111 -11.38 16.04 6.03
C ILE A 111 -11.16 15.57 7.48
N SER A 112 -10.68 14.34 7.70
CA SER A 112 -10.61 13.77 9.06
C SER A 112 -9.23 13.85 9.73
N LEU A 113 -8.13 14.01 8.98
CA LEU A 113 -6.78 14.00 9.55
C LEU A 113 -6.11 15.38 9.71
N GLY A 114 -6.77 16.47 9.30
CA GLY A 114 -6.22 17.82 9.43
C GLY A 114 -4.95 18.10 8.60
N ILE A 115 -4.55 17.17 7.73
CA ILE A 115 -3.39 17.29 6.86
C ILE A 115 -3.67 18.39 5.83
N LYS A 116 -2.96 19.52 5.96
CA LYS A 116 -3.00 20.60 4.95
C LYS A 116 -2.39 20.09 3.65
N VAL A 117 -3.24 19.69 2.72
CA VAL A 117 -2.88 19.60 1.31
C VAL A 117 -2.72 21.03 0.79
N HIS A 118 -1.47 21.45 0.57
CA HIS A 118 -1.25 22.64 -0.24
C HIS A 118 -1.56 22.28 -1.70
N ASN A 119 -2.59 22.91 -2.24
CA ASN A 119 -2.76 23.01 -3.69
C ASN A 119 -1.66 23.93 -4.23
N CYS A 120 -0.51 23.35 -4.55
CA CYS A 120 0.39 23.97 -5.52
C CYS A 120 -0.33 23.91 -6.87
N PHE A 121 -1.06 24.97 -7.20
CA PHE A 121 -1.10 25.69 -8.48
C PHE A 121 -2.29 26.66 -8.47
N SER A 122 -2.00 27.95 -8.44
CA SER A 122 -2.74 28.92 -9.24
C SER A 122 -2.28 28.79 -10.70
N GLU A 123 -3.14 29.22 -11.62
CA GLU A 123 -3.06 29.11 -13.10
C GLU A 123 -1.67 29.31 -13.71
#